data_AF-A0AAW1IB47-F1
#
_entry.id   AF-A0AAW1IB47-F1
#
_cell.length_a   1.000
_cell.length_b   1.000
_cell.length_c   1.000
_cell.angle_alpha   90.00
_cell.angle_beta   90.00
_cell.angle_gamma   90.00
#
_symmetry.space_group_name_H-M   'P 1'
#
loop_
_entity.id
_entity.type
_entity.pdbx_description
1 polymer ?
#
loop_
_entity_poly.entity_id
_entity_poly.type
_entity_poly.pdbx_seq_one_letter_code
_entity_poly.pdbx_strand_id
1 'polypeptide(L)'
;TIFDLFTLQSTFGYSKNNVVEVTLGLVKDTTAHWNMSVKNSEVRENLVAYWSVPLRDGVHTVEFEHGSTSGKRVLRVDGKEVIRKEWMFKLVGDEKFSVGVENISCELRVDPLPDFSFGYSLYVDGKPLEKFAEQQNRSLKSWSILLHGKRYTVILGKYTFRI
;
A
#
# COMPACT_ATOMS: atom_id res chain seq x y z
N THR A 1 -16.73 19.63 42.30
CA THR A 1 -15.87 18.43 42.28
C THR A 1 -16.62 17.35 41.56
N ILE A 2 -16.12 16.89 40.42
CA ILE A 2 -16.22 15.52 39.89
C ILE A 2 -15.33 15.56 38.64
N PHE A 3 -14.24 14.79 38.71
CA PHE A 3 -13.30 14.56 37.62
C PHE A 3 -13.96 13.58 36.63
N ASP A 4 -14.06 13.93 35.35
CA ASP A 4 -14.44 12.95 34.32
C ASP A 4 -13.25 12.03 34.04
N LEU A 5 -13.44 10.74 34.34
CA LEU A 5 -12.54 9.65 33.93
C LEU A 5 -12.73 9.38 32.43
N PHE A 6 -11.75 9.78 31.61
CA PHE A 6 -11.57 9.19 30.29
C PHE A 6 -10.84 7.86 30.43
N THR A 7 -11.42 6.78 29.94
CA THR A 7 -10.73 5.50 29.82
C THR A 7 -10.28 5.31 28.38
N LEU A 8 -8.96 5.23 28.16
CA LEU A 8 -8.37 4.78 26.91
C LEU A 8 -8.56 3.27 26.82
N GLN A 9 -9.32 2.80 25.84
CA GLN A 9 -9.38 1.37 25.53
C GLN A 9 -8.80 1.13 24.14
N SER A 10 -7.78 0.27 24.08
CA SER A 10 -7.20 -0.22 22.84
C SER A 10 -7.84 -1.56 22.48
N THR A 11 -8.41 -1.66 21.27
CA THR A 11 -8.77 -2.94 20.68
C THR A 11 -7.60 -3.40 19.80
N PHE A 12 -6.99 -4.53 20.15
CA PHE A 12 -5.97 -5.19 19.35
C PHE A 12 -6.63 -6.21 18.42
N GLY A 13 -6.59 -5.94 17.11
CA GLY A 13 -6.87 -6.93 16.07
C GLY A 13 -5.55 -7.52 15.55
N TYR A 14 -5.43 -8.85 15.55
CA TYR A 14 -4.27 -9.55 14.97
C TYR A 14 -4.58 -9.93 13.52
N SER A 15 -3.77 -9.47 12.57
CA SER A 15 -3.82 -9.92 11.16
C SER A 15 -2.44 -10.38 10.71
N LYS A 16 -2.40 -11.47 9.94
CA LYS A 16 -1.19 -12.25 9.62
C LYS A 16 -0.13 -11.52 8.76
N ASN A 17 -0.35 -10.27 8.35
CA ASN A 17 0.58 -9.52 7.48
C ASN A 17 0.98 -8.14 8.05
N ASN A 18 1.43 -8.09 9.31
CA ASN A 18 2.27 -7.03 9.91
C ASN A 18 1.95 -5.54 9.60
N VAL A 19 0.67 -5.19 9.46
CA VAL A 19 0.23 -3.78 9.48
C VAL A 19 -0.90 -3.67 10.50
N VAL A 20 -0.67 -2.87 11.54
CA VAL A 20 -1.67 -2.52 12.56
C VAL A 20 -2.12 -1.10 12.28
N GLU A 21 -3.36 -0.93 11.84
CA GLU A 21 -4.00 0.38 11.78
C GLU A 21 -4.57 0.71 13.16
N VAL A 22 -4.15 1.84 13.75
CA VAL A 22 -4.67 2.32 15.04
C VAL A 22 -5.40 3.63 14.80
N THR A 23 -6.72 3.61 14.90
CA THR A 23 -7.54 4.83 14.95
C THR A 23 -7.90 5.12 16.40
N LEU A 24 -7.48 6.27 16.92
CA LEU A 24 -7.90 6.77 18.24
C LEU A 24 -9.15 7.64 18.08
N GLY A 25 -10.26 7.26 18.71
CA GLY A 25 -11.48 8.06 18.78
C GLY A 25 -11.96 8.17 20.23
N LEU A 26 -12.45 9.36 20.61
CA LEU A 26 -13.12 9.59 21.89
C LEU A 26 -14.54 9.03 21.81
N VAL A 27 -14.90 8.08 22.67
CA VAL A 27 -16.26 7.52 22.75
C VAL A 27 -17.01 8.20 23.90
N LYS A 28 -18.23 8.70 23.63
CA LYS A 28 -19.20 9.05 24.69
C LYS A 28 -20.08 7.83 24.93
N ASP A 29 -20.16 7.37 26.17
CA ASP A 29 -21.07 6.30 26.58
C ASP A 29 -22.52 6.72 26.29
N THR A 30 -23.15 6.04 25.33
CA THR A 30 -24.61 5.94 25.28
C THR A 30 -24.97 4.59 24.69
N THR A 31 -25.74 3.85 25.46
CA THR A 31 -26.32 2.54 25.15
C THR A 31 -27.22 2.67 23.92
N ALA A 32 -26.69 2.34 22.75
CA ALA A 32 -27.46 2.16 21.53
C ALA A 32 -26.95 0.90 20.84
N HIS A 33 -27.87 -0.03 20.56
CA HIS A 33 -27.62 -1.18 19.70
C HIS A 33 -27.07 -0.69 18.36
N TRP A 34 -25.77 -0.82 18.15
CA TRP A 34 -25.15 -0.46 16.88
C TRP A 34 -25.35 -1.61 15.89
N ASN A 35 -26.39 -1.48 15.05
CA ASN A 35 -26.34 -2.04 13.71
C ASN A 35 -25.27 -1.27 12.93
N MET A 36 -24.01 -1.57 13.20
CA MET A 36 -22.94 -1.20 12.30
C MET A 36 -23.12 -2.07 11.07
N SER A 37 -23.64 -1.44 10.02
CA SER A 37 -23.27 -1.76 8.66
C SER A 37 -21.74 -1.75 8.61
N VAL A 38 -21.13 -2.88 8.95
CA VAL A 38 -19.82 -3.26 8.47
C VAL A 38 -19.99 -3.20 6.96
N LYS A 39 -19.62 -2.07 6.35
CA LYS A 39 -19.42 -2.00 4.92
C LYS A 39 -18.40 -3.09 4.66
N ASN A 40 -18.89 -4.19 4.09
CA ASN A 40 -18.13 -5.37 3.73
C ASN A 40 -16.81 -4.88 3.14
N SER A 41 -15.70 -5.01 3.88
CA SER A 41 -14.39 -4.89 3.26
C SER A 41 -14.39 -6.01 2.24
N GLU A 42 -14.68 -5.70 0.97
CA GLU A 42 -14.70 -6.69 -0.09
C GLU A 42 -13.42 -7.50 0.05
N VAL A 43 -13.58 -8.79 0.37
CA VAL A 43 -12.46 -9.71 0.39
C VAL A 43 -11.91 -9.67 -1.02
N ARG A 44 -10.72 -9.06 -1.18
CA ARG A 44 -10.07 -8.89 -2.48
C ARG A 44 -9.54 -10.23 -2.95
N GLU A 45 -10.40 -11.03 -3.56
CA GLU A 45 -10.05 -12.34 -4.07
C GLU A 45 -8.91 -12.23 -5.09
N ASN A 46 -7.88 -13.06 -4.94
CA ASN A 46 -6.70 -13.12 -5.81
C ASN A 46 -5.79 -11.87 -5.78
N LEU A 47 -5.81 -11.06 -4.72
CA LEU A 47 -4.74 -10.07 -4.48
C LEU A 47 -3.41 -10.79 -4.22
N VAL A 48 -2.46 -10.63 -5.14
CA VAL A 48 -1.17 -11.36 -5.10
C VAL A 48 0.02 -10.47 -4.78
N ALA A 49 -0.12 -9.15 -5.00
CA ALA A 49 0.95 -8.21 -4.71
C ALA A 49 0.43 -6.83 -4.31
N TYR A 50 1.20 -6.17 -3.46
CA TYR A 50 0.94 -4.83 -2.97
C TYR A 50 2.27 -4.11 -2.78
N TRP A 51 2.38 -2.90 -3.34
CA TRP A 51 3.59 -2.07 -3.23
C TRP A 51 3.25 -0.66 -2.78
N SER A 52 4.20 -0.06 -2.08
CA SER A 52 4.22 1.38 -1.77
C SER A 52 5.33 2.04 -2.58
N VAL A 53 4.96 3.01 -3.41
CA VAL A 53 5.85 3.71 -4.33
C VAL A 53 6.07 5.13 -3.81
N PRO A 54 7.25 5.45 -3.25
CA PRO A 54 7.55 6.80 -2.78
C PRO A 54 7.89 7.70 -3.96
N LEU A 55 7.02 8.65 -4.28
CA LEU A 55 7.22 9.71 -5.26
C LEU A 55 7.37 11.07 -4.57
N ARG A 56 7.57 12.13 -5.36
CA ARG A 56 7.75 13.50 -4.83
C ARG A 56 6.46 14.08 -4.24
N ASP A 57 5.33 13.70 -4.81
CA ASP A 57 3.97 14.11 -4.42
C ASP A 57 3.38 13.26 -3.28
N GLY A 58 4.04 12.16 -2.90
CA GLY A 58 3.65 11.33 -1.79
C GLY A 58 3.99 9.86 -1.98
N VAL A 59 3.46 9.02 -1.10
CA VAL A 59 3.53 7.57 -1.24
C VAL A 59 2.25 7.09 -1.92
N HIS A 60 2.41 6.45 -3.07
CA HIS A 60 1.31 5.85 -3.82
C HIS A 60 1.23 4.34 -3.58
N THR A 61 0.03 3.79 -3.68
CA THR A 61 -0.21 2.36 -3.49
C THR A 61 -0.46 1.69 -4.83
N VAL A 62 0.17 0.54 -5.06
CA VAL A 62 -0.05 -0.27 -6.27
C VAL A 62 -0.51 -1.66 -5.82
N GLU A 63 -1.68 -2.07 -6.28
CA GLU A 63 -2.30 -3.34 -5.93
C GLU A 63 -2.49 -4.18 -7.20
N PHE A 64 -2.16 -5.47 -7.12
CA PHE A 64 -2.31 -6.36 -8.27
C PHE A 64 -3.05 -7.65 -7.91
N GLU A 65 -4.14 -7.89 -8.62
CA GLU A 65 -4.84 -9.17 -8.64
C GLU A 65 -4.42 -9.99 -9.85
N HIS A 66 -4.18 -11.28 -9.65
CA HIS A 66 -3.83 -12.21 -10.72
C HIS A 66 -4.54 -13.56 -10.56
N GLY A 67 -5.38 -13.91 -11.53
CA GLY A 67 -6.01 -15.22 -11.61
C GLY A 67 -5.10 -16.23 -12.31
N SER A 68 -4.50 -17.15 -11.56
CA SER A 68 -3.56 -18.15 -12.08
C SER A 68 -4.17 -19.15 -13.07
N THR A 69 -5.50 -19.31 -13.08
CA THR A 69 -6.20 -20.19 -14.03
C THR A 69 -6.78 -19.44 -15.22
N SER A 70 -7.31 -18.23 -14.99
CA SER A 70 -8.01 -17.42 -16.01
C SER A 70 -7.11 -16.43 -16.73
N GLY A 71 -5.93 -16.15 -16.18
CA GLY A 71 -5.08 -15.04 -16.60
C GLY A 71 -5.70 -13.67 -16.29
N LYS A 72 -6.73 -13.60 -15.43
CA LYS A 72 -7.34 -12.34 -15.00
C LYS A 72 -6.28 -11.44 -14.38
N ARG A 73 -6.26 -10.16 -14.74
CA ARG A 73 -5.38 -9.14 -14.17
C ARG A 73 -6.19 -7.91 -13.79
N VAL A 74 -6.04 -7.45 -12.55
CA VAL A 74 -6.57 -6.16 -12.11
C VAL A 74 -5.46 -5.39 -11.42
N LEU A 75 -5.13 -4.22 -11.95
CA LEU A 75 -4.13 -3.32 -11.38
C LEU A 75 -4.83 -2.08 -10.85
N ARG A 76 -4.55 -1.73 -9.60
CA ARG A 76 -5.04 -0.49 -8.98
C ARG A 76 -3.89 0.39 -8.55
N VAL A 77 -4.07 1.68 -8.74
CA VAL A 77 -3.20 2.72 -8.19
C VAL A 77 -4.06 3.60 -7.29
N ASP A 78 -3.68 3.72 -6.02
CA ASP A 78 -4.42 4.48 -5.01
C ASP A 78 -5.90 4.07 -4.90
N GLY A 79 -6.13 2.75 -4.95
CA GLY A 79 -7.46 2.15 -4.91
C GLY A 79 -8.28 2.31 -6.20
N LYS A 80 -7.78 3.06 -7.20
CA LYS A 80 -8.45 3.23 -8.50
C LYS A 80 -7.93 2.21 -9.52
N GLU A 81 -8.83 1.53 -10.19
CA GLU A 81 -8.49 0.62 -11.28
C GLU A 81 -7.90 1.36 -12.48
N VAL A 82 -6.70 0.93 -12.88
CA VAL A 82 -5.99 1.46 -14.05
C VAL A 82 -5.89 0.43 -15.17
N ILE A 83 -5.90 -0.87 -14.82
CA ILE A 83 -5.92 -1.97 -15.79
C ILE A 83 -6.90 -3.03 -15.28
N ARG A 84 -7.73 -3.54 -16.19
CA ARG A 84 -8.59 -4.70 -15.97
C ARG A 84 -8.62 -5.57 -17.21
N LYS A 85 -8.27 -6.84 -17.04
CA LYS A 85 -8.37 -7.90 -18.06
C LYS A 85 -9.03 -9.10 -17.40
N GLU A 86 -10.24 -9.44 -17.82
CA GLU A 86 -11.01 -10.52 -17.20
C GLU A 86 -10.47 -11.91 -17.56
N TRP A 87 -9.83 -12.04 -18.71
CA TRP A 87 -9.29 -13.31 -19.18
C TRP A 87 -8.07 -13.10 -20.07
N MET A 88 -7.05 -13.94 -19.91
CA MET A 88 -5.87 -13.98 -20.75
C MET A 88 -5.38 -15.42 -20.92
N PHE A 89 -5.03 -15.80 -22.15
CA PHE A 89 -4.38 -17.08 -22.42
C PHE A 89 -2.95 -17.15 -21.85
N LYS A 90 -2.24 -16.02 -21.83
CA LYS A 90 -0.87 -15.91 -21.31
C LYS A 90 -0.89 -15.45 -19.86
N LEU A 91 -0.34 -16.27 -18.96
CA LEU A 91 -0.29 -15.99 -17.51
C LEU A 91 0.89 -15.08 -17.12
N VAL A 92 1.99 -15.13 -17.87
CA VAL A 92 3.22 -14.34 -17.62
C VAL A 92 3.35 -13.15 -18.56
N GLY A 93 4.10 -12.13 -18.17
CA GLY A 93 4.37 -10.94 -18.98
C GLY A 93 4.18 -9.65 -18.21
N ASP A 94 4.41 -8.53 -18.89
CA ASP A 94 4.41 -7.19 -18.32
C ASP A 94 3.08 -6.45 -18.45
N GLU A 95 2.84 -5.53 -17.53
CA GLU A 95 1.80 -4.51 -17.59
C GLU A 95 2.44 -3.14 -17.35
N LYS A 96 2.24 -2.21 -18.26
CA LYS A 96 2.80 -0.85 -18.18
C LYS A 96 1.74 0.16 -17.80
N PHE A 97 2.07 1.07 -16.90
CA PHE A 97 1.16 2.08 -16.37
C PHE A 97 1.96 3.28 -15.82
N SER A 98 1.26 4.32 -15.36
CA SER A 98 1.88 5.49 -14.73
C SER A 98 1.33 5.72 -13.32
N VAL A 99 2.15 6.33 -12.45
CA VAL A 99 1.82 6.65 -11.06
C VAL A 99 2.18 8.09 -10.73
N GLY A 100 1.38 8.73 -9.86
CA GLY A 100 1.61 10.08 -9.36
C GLY A 100 1.27 11.19 -10.35
N VAL A 101 1.35 12.44 -9.89
CA VAL A 101 1.05 13.65 -10.67
C VAL A 101 2.05 13.83 -11.82
N GLU A 102 3.30 13.40 -11.65
CA GLU A 102 4.34 13.46 -12.68
C GLU A 102 4.24 12.33 -13.73
N ASN A 103 3.22 11.46 -13.66
CA ASN A 103 3.03 10.31 -14.57
C ASN A 103 4.29 9.44 -14.71
N ILE A 104 4.92 9.08 -13.60
CA ILE A 104 6.14 8.28 -13.60
C ILE A 104 5.85 6.90 -14.18
N SER A 105 6.63 6.50 -15.18
CA SER A 105 6.49 5.22 -15.88
C SER A 105 6.76 4.05 -14.95
N CYS A 106 5.82 3.10 -14.90
CA CYS A 106 5.87 1.88 -14.11
C CYS A 106 5.64 0.65 -14.98
N GLU A 107 6.30 -0.45 -14.63
CA GLU A 107 6.15 -1.75 -15.28
C GLU A 107 6.02 -2.83 -14.20
N LEU A 108 4.87 -3.49 -14.17
CA LEU A 108 4.65 -4.69 -13.38
C LEU A 108 5.02 -5.90 -14.21
N ARG A 109 5.86 -6.78 -13.69
CA ARG A 109 6.26 -8.03 -14.35
C ARG A 109 5.71 -9.22 -13.60
N VAL A 110 5.09 -10.13 -14.36
CA VAL A 110 4.70 -11.46 -13.90
C VAL A 110 5.67 -12.46 -14.51
N ASP A 111 6.55 -13.02 -13.68
CA ASP A 111 7.59 -13.95 -14.09
C ASP A 111 7.21 -15.39 -13.67
N PRO A 112 7.52 -16.42 -14.48
CA PRO A 112 7.32 -17.79 -14.07
C PRO A 112 8.36 -18.19 -13.01
N LEU A 113 7.90 -18.89 -11.98
CA LEU A 113 8.75 -19.55 -10.99
C LEU A 113 8.58 -21.08 -11.10
N PRO A 114 9.48 -21.87 -10.50
CA PRO A 114 9.27 -23.31 -10.35
C PRO A 114 7.92 -23.65 -9.69
N ASP A 115 7.50 -24.90 -9.82
CA ASP A 115 6.27 -25.43 -9.19
C ASP A 115 4.99 -24.72 -9.61
N PHE A 116 4.92 -24.27 -10.87
CA PHE A 116 3.77 -23.57 -11.45
C PHE A 116 3.35 -22.32 -10.66
N SER A 117 4.31 -21.66 -10.01
CA SER A 117 4.12 -20.43 -9.26
C SER A 117 4.57 -19.20 -10.05
N PHE A 118 4.28 -18.01 -9.53
CA PHE A 118 4.56 -16.74 -10.21
C PHE A 118 5.28 -15.77 -9.27
N GLY A 119 6.26 -15.07 -9.84
CA GLY A 119 6.93 -13.94 -9.22
C GLY A 119 6.32 -12.64 -9.71
N TYR A 120 6.23 -11.64 -8.82
CA TYR A 120 5.70 -10.33 -9.13
C TYR A 120 6.73 -9.27 -8.79
N SER A 121 7.14 -8.50 -9.79
CA SER A 121 8.15 -7.44 -9.63
C SER A 121 7.58 -6.12 -10.12
N LEU A 122 7.87 -5.04 -9.41
CA LEU A 122 7.51 -3.69 -9.83
C LEU A 122 8.78 -2.90 -10.19
N TYR A 123 8.77 -2.30 -11.37
CA TYR A 123 9.77 -1.36 -11.85
C TYR A 123 9.17 0.04 -11.91
N VAL A 124 9.93 1.01 -11.44
CA VAL A 124 9.58 2.44 -11.44
C VAL A 124 10.72 3.19 -12.09
N ASP A 125 10.43 3.95 -13.13
CA ASP A 125 11.42 4.70 -13.93
C ASP A 125 12.59 3.79 -14.40
N GLY A 126 12.23 2.60 -14.89
CA GLY A 126 13.18 1.60 -15.41
C GLY A 126 14.01 0.86 -14.35
N LYS A 127 13.77 1.09 -13.06
CA LYS A 127 14.52 0.45 -11.95
C LYS A 127 13.61 -0.43 -11.10
N PRO A 128 14.11 -1.55 -10.55
CA PRO A 128 13.38 -2.28 -9.52
C PRO A 128 12.98 -1.34 -8.37
N LEU A 129 11.76 -1.48 -7.85
CA LEU A 129 11.20 -0.60 -6.81
C LEU A 129 12.16 -0.38 -5.64
N GLU A 130 12.82 -1.44 -5.16
CA GLU A 130 13.77 -1.37 -4.05
C GLU A 130 14.91 -0.38 -4.35
N LYS A 131 15.49 -0.47 -5.55
CA LYS A 131 16.57 0.41 -5.99
C LYS A 131 16.11 1.84 -6.24
N PHE A 132 14.90 1.99 -6.76
CA PHE A 132 14.27 3.30 -6.91
C PHE A 132 14.04 3.97 -5.54
N ALA A 133 13.48 3.24 -4.56
CA ALA A 133 13.21 3.74 -3.22
C ALA A 133 14.50 4.07 -2.46
N GLU A 134 15.54 3.24 -2.56
CA GLU A 134 16.88 3.55 -2.03
C GLU A 134 17.40 4.89 -2.58
N GLN A 135 17.26 5.12 -3.89
CA GLN A 135 17.70 6.36 -4.54
C GLN A 135 16.87 7.57 -4.10
N GLN A 136 15.54 7.44 -4.03
CA GLN A 136 14.67 8.50 -3.54
C GLN A 136 15.02 8.86 -2.09
N ASN A 137 15.25 7.87 -1.22
CA ASN A 137 15.61 8.11 0.17
C ASN A 137 16.96 8.86 0.31
N ARG A 138 17.96 8.47 -0.49
CA ARG A 138 19.26 9.18 -0.57
C ARG A 138 19.09 10.61 -1.07
N SER A 139 18.28 10.81 -2.11
CA SER A 139 18.02 12.13 -2.69
C SER A 139 17.23 13.05 -1.74
N LEU A 140 16.27 12.50 -1.00
CA LEU A 140 15.45 13.22 -0.02
C LEU A 140 16.17 13.45 1.32
N LYS A 141 17.45 13.08 1.43
CA LYS A 141 18.23 13.08 2.69
C LYS A 141 17.41 12.50 3.85
N SER A 142 16.75 11.38 3.58
CA SER A 142 15.89 10.73 4.57
C SER A 142 16.54 9.46 5.08
N TRP A 143 16.35 9.16 6.35
CA TRP A 143 16.83 7.94 6.99
C TRP A 143 15.75 7.38 7.89
N SER A 144 15.62 6.05 7.90
CA SER A 144 14.68 5.37 8.77
C SER A 144 15.39 4.85 10.01
N ILE A 145 14.85 5.12 11.19
CA ILE A 145 15.35 4.64 12.49
C ILE A 145 14.32 3.73 13.13
N LEU A 146 14.80 2.66 13.77
CA LEU A 146 13.98 1.75 14.56
C LEU A 146 14.14 2.12 16.05
N LEU A 147 13.07 2.59 16.69
CA LEU A 147 13.06 2.90 18.12
C LEU A 147 11.89 2.18 18.78
N HIS A 148 12.18 1.33 19.77
CA HIS A 148 11.17 0.55 20.51
C HIS A 148 10.22 -0.27 19.60
N GLY A 149 10.77 -0.90 18.56
CA GLY A 149 9.98 -1.72 17.62
C GLY A 149 9.11 -0.90 16.64
N LYS A 150 9.13 0.43 16.71
CA LYS A 150 8.46 1.31 15.76
C LYS A 150 9.48 1.91 14.78
N ARG A 151 9.13 1.94 13.50
CA ARG A 151 9.96 2.52 12.43
C ARG A 151 9.56 3.97 12.22
N TYR A 152 10.53 4.87 12.31
CA TYR A 152 10.37 6.30 12.08
C TYR A 152 11.20 6.68 10.85
N THR A 153 10.63 7.46 9.94
CA THR A 153 11.36 7.99 8.79
C THR A 153 11.60 9.48 9.01
N VAL A 154 12.86 9.86 9.13
CA VAL A 154 13.30 11.25 9.22
C VAL A 154 13.62 11.71 7.82
N ILE A 155 13.03 12.83 7.38
CA ILE A 155 13.25 13.40 6.04
C ILE A 155 13.88 14.78 6.21
N LEU A 156 15.08 14.99 5.66
CA LEU A 156 15.76 16.27 5.73
C LEU A 156 15.47 17.11 4.48
N GLY A 157 14.32 17.79 4.47
CA GLY A 157 13.93 18.70 3.41
C GLY A 157 14.64 20.06 3.50
N LYS A 158 15.01 20.64 2.35
CA LYS A 158 15.25 22.09 2.27
C LYS A 158 13.89 22.79 2.30
N TYR A 159 13.52 23.38 3.43
CA TYR A 159 12.48 24.40 3.44
C TYR A 159 12.99 25.61 2.64
N THR A 160 12.59 25.75 1.39
CA THR A 160 12.57 27.08 0.76
C THR A 160 11.17 27.66 0.98
N PHE A 161 11.02 28.46 2.03
CA PHE A 161 9.91 29.41 2.09
C PHE A 161 10.07 30.32 0.87
N ARG A 162 9.15 30.23 -0.10
CA ARG A 162 8.95 31.30 -1.06
C ARG A 162 7.98 32.28 -0.40
N ILE A 163 8.50 33.47 -0.09
CA ILE A 163 7.73 34.64 0.33
C ILE A 163 6.93 35.14 -0.87
#